data_AF-A0A357TQ02-F1
#
_entry.id   AF-A0A357TQ02-F1
#
_cell.length_a   1.000
_cell.length_b   1.000
_cell.length_c   1.000
_cell.angle_alpha   90.00
_cell.angle_beta   90.00
_cell.angle_gamma   90.00
#
_symmetry.space_group_name_H-M   'P 1'
#
loop_
_entity.id
_entity.type
_entity.pdbx_description
1 polymer ?
#
loop_
_entity_poly.entity_id
_entity_poly.type
_entity_poly.pdbx_seq_one_letter_code
_entity_poly.pdbx_strand_id
1 'polypeptide(L)'
;MKYDTEQMTFIGTAGTAEESAALALHYEIMAAAQTAAASLLDLARKIKRMRDTSGYKALGFDSLEAYTMATMGMKQRQAYNYIAIAEKLPAQLIEQNAAAGVTKLALLAQLSGQEQQQIAAETNLTDTTVAELKAQIKELQAKNAGYAEQLSLLQDQQPVADAQGEEVDMDALREEIRAEVKAEMDSLHQADAKMAELNQKERDEAVKAAKDAREKLEAAQQAAEDAAKAHAAELERIKQQAQEEAAAARRQAEETARRMDMAADESAVRFGLLFDQLQDAAGKVLDLADTVQAAGDVEKAGKFRAALRRALLALADEAEGVQA
;
A
#
# COMPACT_ATOMS: atom_id res chain seq x y z
N MET A 1 30.99 -3.14 -15.11
CA MET A 1 29.81 -2.35 -15.54
C MET A 1 30.15 -0.89 -15.62
N LYS A 2 29.50 -0.13 -16.51
CA LYS A 2 29.54 1.33 -16.52
C LYS A 2 28.12 1.88 -16.40
N TYR A 3 27.93 2.92 -15.59
CA TYR A 3 26.65 3.61 -15.47
C TYR A 3 26.58 4.71 -16.52
N ASP A 4 25.52 4.71 -17.33
CA ASP A 4 25.17 5.77 -18.26
C ASP A 4 24.25 6.75 -17.53
N THR A 5 24.77 7.94 -17.24
CA THR A 5 24.05 9.01 -16.54
C THR A 5 22.92 9.63 -17.37
N GLU A 6 22.99 9.57 -18.70
CA GLU A 6 21.95 10.17 -19.57
C GLU A 6 20.76 9.22 -19.71
N GLN A 7 21.03 7.93 -19.86
CA GLN A 7 19.98 6.91 -19.98
C GLN A 7 19.53 6.37 -18.61
N MET A 8 20.25 6.71 -17.54
CA MET A 8 20.07 6.13 -16.20
C MET A 8 20.08 4.59 -16.22
N THR A 9 20.96 4.00 -17.03
CA THR A 9 21.06 2.54 -17.19
C THR A 9 22.49 2.05 -17.03
N PHE A 10 22.65 0.79 -16.67
CA PHE A 10 23.95 0.15 -16.63
C PHE A 10 24.27 -0.57 -17.94
N ILE A 11 25.41 -0.25 -18.53
CA ILE A 11 25.91 -0.87 -19.77
C ILE A 11 26.97 -1.93 -19.41
N GLY A 12 26.74 -3.17 -19.85
CA GLY A 12 27.61 -4.34 -19.64
C GLY A 12 26.92 -5.49 -18.89
N THR A 13 27.49 -6.69 -18.95
CA THR A 13 26.99 -7.90 -18.26
C THR A 13 27.40 -7.93 -16.80
N ALA A 14 26.51 -8.36 -15.90
CA ALA A 14 26.83 -8.59 -14.48
C ALA A 14 27.89 -9.69 -14.40
N GLY A 15 29.02 -9.39 -13.77
CA GLY A 15 30.12 -10.34 -13.59
C GLY A 15 29.89 -11.27 -12.40
N THR A 16 29.05 -10.88 -11.44
CA THR A 16 28.74 -11.65 -10.23
C THR A 16 27.24 -11.71 -9.92
N ALA A 17 26.84 -12.69 -9.09
CA ALA A 17 25.44 -12.82 -8.64
C ALA A 17 24.98 -11.60 -7.81
N GLU A 18 25.88 -11.01 -7.02
CA GLU A 18 25.62 -9.80 -6.24
C GLU A 18 25.39 -8.58 -7.15
N GLU A 19 26.19 -8.43 -8.22
CA GLU A 19 25.98 -7.37 -9.23
C GLU A 19 24.65 -7.53 -9.97
N SER A 20 24.24 -8.77 -10.27
CA SER A 20 22.95 -9.04 -10.89
C SER A 20 21.77 -8.70 -9.97
N ALA A 21 21.87 -8.99 -8.67
CA ALA A 21 20.84 -8.64 -7.69
C ALA A 21 20.75 -7.12 -7.49
N ALA A 22 21.89 -6.42 -7.43
CA ALA A 22 21.95 -4.97 -7.32
C ALA A 22 21.35 -4.27 -8.55
N LEU A 23 21.60 -4.80 -9.75
CA LEU A 23 20.97 -4.30 -10.98
C LEU A 23 19.45 -4.47 -10.98
N ALA A 24 18.96 -5.64 -10.57
CA ALA A 24 17.52 -5.90 -10.50
C ALA A 24 16.85 -4.88 -9.56
N LEU A 25 17.42 -4.68 -8.37
CA LEU A 25 16.93 -3.69 -7.41
C LEU A 25 16.98 -2.26 -7.97
N HIS A 26 18.03 -1.89 -8.71
CA HIS A 26 18.12 -0.57 -9.34
C HIS A 26 16.96 -0.33 -10.32
N TYR A 27 16.67 -1.29 -11.19
CA TYR A 27 15.55 -1.16 -12.13
C TYR A 27 14.19 -1.14 -11.42
N GLU A 28 14.02 -1.89 -10.33
CA GLU A 28 12.83 -1.82 -9.47
C GLU A 28 12.66 -0.42 -8.86
N ILE A 29 13.74 0.18 -8.33
CA ILE A 29 13.74 1.54 -7.79
C ILE A 29 13.36 2.56 -8.87
N MET A 30 13.93 2.43 -10.07
CA MET A 30 13.62 3.32 -11.20
C MET A 30 12.15 3.20 -11.63
N ALA A 31 11.61 1.99 -11.70
CA ALA A 31 10.20 1.76 -12.00
C ALA A 31 9.27 2.35 -10.93
N ALA A 32 9.62 2.19 -9.64
CA ALA A 32 8.87 2.79 -8.54
C ALA A 32 8.91 4.32 -8.59
N ALA A 33 10.06 4.92 -8.91
CA ALA A 33 10.21 6.36 -9.08
C ALA A 33 9.35 6.90 -10.24
N GLN A 34 9.34 6.21 -11.39
CA GLN A 34 8.46 6.56 -12.52
C GLN A 34 6.97 6.43 -12.17
N THR A 35 6.60 5.42 -11.36
CA THR A 35 5.21 5.26 -10.90
C THR A 35 4.80 6.39 -9.96
N ALA A 36 5.68 6.80 -9.05
CA ALA A 36 5.45 7.95 -8.17
C ALA A 36 5.32 9.26 -8.98
N ALA A 37 6.13 9.41 -10.02
CA ALA A 37 6.07 10.53 -10.95
C ALA A 37 4.73 10.64 -11.68
N ALA A 38 4.29 9.53 -12.29
CA ALA A 38 2.99 9.46 -12.97
C ALA A 38 1.83 9.75 -12.01
N SER A 39 1.92 9.26 -10.77
CA SER A 39 0.91 9.49 -9.73
C SER A 39 0.81 10.96 -9.33
N LEU A 40 1.94 11.68 -9.26
CA LEU A 40 1.98 13.12 -8.98
C LEU A 40 1.28 13.92 -10.08
N LEU A 41 1.59 13.61 -11.35
CA LEU A 41 0.97 14.25 -12.51
C LEU A 41 -0.55 13.99 -12.57
N ASP A 42 -0.95 12.75 -12.33
CA ASP A 42 -2.36 12.35 -12.31
C ASP A 42 -3.12 13.08 -11.19
N LEU A 43 -2.53 13.17 -9.98
CA LEU A 43 -3.09 13.95 -8.88
C LEU A 43 -3.25 15.43 -9.28
N ALA A 44 -2.23 16.03 -9.89
CA ALA A 44 -2.27 17.41 -10.34
C ALA A 44 -3.41 17.68 -11.33
N ARG A 45 -3.57 16.80 -12.32
CA ARG A 45 -4.65 16.85 -13.32
C ARG A 45 -6.03 16.67 -12.68
N LYS A 46 -6.16 15.75 -11.71
CA LYS A 46 -7.43 15.50 -11.01
C LYS A 46 -7.85 16.66 -10.10
N ILE A 47 -6.92 17.26 -9.36
CA ILE A 47 -7.19 18.46 -8.56
C ILE A 47 -7.61 19.62 -9.47
N LYS A 48 -6.93 19.83 -10.60
CA LYS A 48 -7.33 20.80 -11.62
C LYS A 48 -8.74 20.52 -12.15
N ARG A 49 -9.06 19.28 -12.51
CA ARG A 49 -10.41 18.91 -12.97
C ARG A 49 -11.47 19.18 -11.91
N MET A 50 -11.18 18.89 -10.64
CA MET A 50 -12.09 19.18 -9.54
C MET A 50 -12.35 20.69 -9.39
N ARG A 51 -11.32 21.52 -9.56
CA ARG A 51 -11.45 22.99 -9.60
C ARG A 51 -12.29 23.44 -10.80
N ASP A 52 -11.93 23.00 -12.00
CA ASP A 52 -12.51 23.46 -13.27
C ASP A 52 -14.00 23.12 -13.37
N THR A 53 -14.38 21.93 -12.89
CA THR A 53 -15.78 21.48 -12.86
C THR A 53 -16.57 22.00 -11.67
N SER A 54 -15.92 22.67 -10.72
CA SER A 54 -16.49 22.97 -9.40
C SER A 54 -17.12 21.75 -8.70
N GLY A 55 -16.61 20.54 -8.99
CA GLY A 55 -17.19 19.27 -8.52
C GLY A 55 -17.24 19.16 -6.99
N TYR A 56 -16.37 19.88 -6.28
CA TYR A 56 -16.37 19.97 -4.83
C TYR A 56 -17.71 20.50 -4.26
N LYS A 57 -18.43 21.34 -5.01
CA LYS A 57 -19.78 21.82 -4.62
C LYS A 57 -20.81 20.71 -4.63
N ALA A 58 -20.73 19.78 -5.60
CA ALA A 58 -21.63 18.62 -5.65
C ALA A 58 -21.38 17.65 -4.49
N LEU A 59 -20.19 17.70 -3.90
CA LEU A 59 -19.83 16.94 -2.70
C LEU A 59 -20.14 17.68 -1.39
N GLY A 60 -20.79 18.86 -1.47
CA GLY A 60 -21.20 19.64 -0.29
C GLY A 60 -20.11 20.56 0.29
N PHE A 61 -19.03 20.82 -0.44
CA PHE A 61 -17.99 21.76 -0.01
C PHE A 61 -18.17 23.14 -0.66
N ASP A 62 -18.00 24.20 0.12
CA ASP A 62 -18.15 25.59 -0.36
C ASP A 62 -16.99 26.04 -1.26
N SER A 63 -15.80 25.47 -1.07
CA SER A 63 -14.59 25.82 -1.80
C SER A 63 -13.69 24.61 -2.06
N LEU A 64 -12.82 24.74 -3.07
CA LEU A 64 -11.79 23.74 -3.34
C LEU A 64 -10.87 23.53 -2.13
N GLU A 65 -10.55 24.60 -1.40
CA GLU A 65 -9.72 24.52 -0.19
C GLU A 65 -10.37 23.68 0.91
N ALA A 66 -11.66 23.90 1.17
CA ALA A 66 -12.40 23.12 2.17
C ALA A 66 -12.39 21.63 1.78
N TYR A 67 -12.60 21.33 0.50
CA TYR A 67 -12.53 19.97 -0.03
C TYR A 67 -11.13 19.36 0.13
N THR A 68 -10.06 20.03 -0.33
CA THR A 68 -8.70 19.48 -0.28
C THR A 68 -8.18 19.33 1.14
N MET A 69 -8.57 20.24 2.04
CA MET A 69 -8.19 20.15 3.45
C MET A 69 -8.91 18.98 4.12
N ALA A 70 -10.23 18.85 3.94
CA ALA A 70 -11.02 17.82 4.61
C ALA A 70 -10.75 16.40 4.08
N THR A 71 -10.51 16.25 2.77
CA THR A 71 -10.41 14.92 2.14
C THR A 71 -8.98 14.45 1.90
N MET A 72 -8.01 15.37 1.79
CA MET A 72 -6.62 15.05 1.46
C MET A 72 -5.62 15.59 2.48
N GLY A 73 -6.05 16.33 3.50
CA GLY A 73 -5.15 17.00 4.44
C GLY A 73 -4.30 18.09 3.77
N MET A 74 -4.69 18.56 2.59
CA MET A 74 -3.88 19.43 1.74
C MET A 74 -4.32 20.89 1.85
N LYS A 75 -3.38 21.75 2.25
CA LYS A 75 -3.60 23.21 2.33
C LYS A 75 -3.83 23.81 0.94
N GLN A 76 -4.58 24.92 0.88
CA GLN A 76 -4.87 25.64 -0.37
C GLN A 76 -3.62 25.85 -1.24
N ARG A 77 -2.54 26.39 -0.66
CA ARG A 77 -1.29 26.63 -1.40
C ARG A 77 -0.73 25.38 -2.08
N GLN A 78 -0.84 24.22 -1.43
CA GLN A 78 -0.37 22.97 -2.02
C GLN A 78 -1.26 22.56 -3.19
N ALA A 79 -2.58 22.64 -3.06
CA ALA A 79 -3.52 22.33 -4.13
C ALA A 79 -3.29 23.23 -5.37
N TYR A 80 -3.08 24.53 -5.17
CA TYR A 80 -2.79 25.45 -6.28
C TYR A 80 -1.40 25.26 -6.89
N ASN A 81 -0.41 24.79 -6.12
CA ASN A 81 0.89 24.39 -6.69
C ASN A 81 0.73 23.23 -7.66
N TYR A 82 -0.03 22.20 -7.28
CA TYR A 82 -0.35 21.08 -8.18
C TYR A 82 -1.06 21.55 -9.45
N ILE A 83 -2.06 22.42 -9.30
CA ILE A 83 -2.79 22.98 -10.43
C ILE A 83 -1.86 23.78 -11.35
N ALA A 84 -1.01 24.65 -10.80
CA ALA A 84 -0.07 25.46 -11.57
C ALA A 84 0.91 24.58 -12.38
N ILE A 85 1.35 23.46 -11.79
CA ILE A 85 2.19 22.48 -12.48
C ILE A 85 1.45 21.91 -13.70
N ALA A 86 0.20 21.48 -13.53
CA ALA A 86 -0.60 20.92 -14.60
C ALA A 86 -0.98 21.93 -15.71
N GLU A 87 -0.98 23.23 -15.41
CA GLU A 87 -1.35 24.28 -16.36
C GLU A 87 -0.17 24.86 -17.14
N LYS A 88 0.98 24.98 -16.50
CA LYS A 88 2.08 25.82 -17.00
C LYS A 88 3.31 25.05 -17.42
N LEU A 89 3.43 23.78 -17.05
CA LEU A 89 4.56 22.95 -17.42
C LEU A 89 4.16 21.93 -18.50
N PRO A 90 5.00 21.74 -19.54
CA PRO A 90 4.80 20.67 -20.51
C PRO A 90 4.81 19.29 -19.82
N ALA A 91 3.97 18.36 -20.28
CA ALA A 91 3.89 17.01 -19.71
C ALA A 91 5.26 16.32 -19.67
N GLN A 92 6.04 16.44 -20.75
CA GLN A 92 7.38 15.88 -20.86
C GLN A 92 8.34 16.41 -19.77
N LEU A 93 8.28 17.70 -19.44
CA LEU A 93 9.13 18.31 -18.42
C LEU A 93 8.75 17.82 -17.03
N ILE A 94 7.45 17.64 -16.77
CA ILE A 94 6.96 17.06 -15.52
C ILE A 94 7.42 15.60 -15.39
N GLU A 95 7.27 14.79 -16.43
CA GLU A 95 7.66 13.37 -16.40
C GLU A 95 9.16 13.18 -16.16
N GLN A 96 10.00 13.97 -16.85
CA GLN A 96 11.45 13.93 -16.70
C GLN A 96 11.92 14.43 -15.33
N ASN A 97 11.17 15.33 -14.68
CA ASN A 97 11.59 15.99 -13.44
C ASN A 97 10.68 15.69 -12.24
N ALA A 98 9.83 14.68 -12.33
CA ALA A 98 8.87 14.41 -11.27
C ALA A 98 9.54 14.00 -9.94
N ALA A 99 10.71 13.36 -10.00
CA ALA A 99 11.54 13.04 -8.84
C ALA A 99 12.08 14.29 -8.12
N ALA A 100 12.10 15.47 -8.78
CA ALA A 100 12.51 16.74 -8.17
C ALA A 100 11.52 17.22 -7.09
N GLY A 101 10.28 16.73 -7.15
CA GLY A 101 9.22 17.05 -6.20
C GLY A 101 8.43 18.33 -6.54
N VAL A 102 7.22 18.41 -5.97
CA VAL A 102 6.20 19.43 -6.26
C VAL A 102 6.71 20.86 -6.06
N THR A 103 7.52 21.11 -5.03
CA THR A 103 7.98 22.47 -4.71
C THR A 103 8.91 23.04 -5.79
N LYS A 104 9.80 22.22 -6.35
CA LYS A 104 10.73 22.65 -7.41
C LYS A 104 9.99 22.83 -8.72
N LEU A 105 9.11 21.90 -9.06
CA LEU A 105 8.24 22.02 -10.23
C LEU A 105 7.34 23.28 -10.13
N ALA A 106 6.78 23.57 -8.96
CA ALA A 106 5.97 24.78 -8.76
C ALA A 106 6.78 26.09 -8.89
N LEU A 107 8.10 26.06 -8.69
CA LEU A 107 8.97 27.20 -8.98
C LEU A 107 9.19 27.35 -10.48
N LEU A 108 9.41 26.26 -11.21
CA LEU A 108 9.52 26.28 -12.67
C LEU A 108 8.24 26.79 -13.33
N ALA A 109 7.08 26.39 -12.80
CA ALA A 109 5.78 26.87 -13.28
C ALA A 109 5.59 28.40 -13.14
N GLN A 110 6.46 29.10 -12.41
CA GLN A 110 6.41 30.57 -12.30
C GLN A 110 7.25 31.27 -13.38
N LEU A 111 8.07 30.54 -14.12
CA LEU A 111 8.97 31.06 -15.14
C LEU A 111 8.30 31.07 -16.52
N SER A 112 8.85 31.88 -17.43
CA SER A 112 8.47 31.85 -18.86
C SER A 112 8.93 30.54 -19.52
N GLY A 113 8.33 30.17 -20.66
CA GLY A 113 8.66 28.93 -21.35
C GLY A 113 10.15 28.79 -21.72
N GLN A 114 10.81 29.90 -22.08
CA GLN A 114 12.26 29.89 -22.37
C GLN A 114 13.09 29.67 -21.10
N GLU A 115 12.76 30.36 -20.01
CA GLU A 115 13.45 30.19 -18.73
C GLU A 115 13.25 28.77 -18.16
N GLN A 116 12.06 28.19 -18.33
CA GLN A 116 11.77 26.81 -17.96
C GLN A 116 12.70 25.84 -18.69
N GLN A 117 12.86 26.01 -20.01
CA GLN A 117 13.73 25.16 -20.83
C GLN A 117 15.20 25.33 -20.45
N GLN A 118 15.67 26.55 -20.23
CA GLN A 118 17.05 26.81 -19.82
C GLN A 118 17.37 26.18 -18.46
N ILE A 119 16.51 26.38 -17.45
CA ILE A 119 16.72 25.75 -16.14
C ILE A 119 16.66 24.22 -16.26
N ALA A 120 15.70 23.66 -17.01
CA ALA A 120 15.59 22.22 -17.18
C ALA A 120 16.79 21.60 -17.93
N ALA A 121 17.44 22.36 -18.81
CA ALA A 121 18.62 21.91 -19.55
C ALA A 121 19.92 22.05 -18.73
N GLU A 122 20.05 23.11 -17.94
CA GLU A 122 21.29 23.43 -17.23
C GLU A 122 21.33 22.88 -15.79
N THR A 123 20.18 22.58 -15.21
CA THR A 123 20.06 22.23 -13.79
C THR A 123 19.49 20.83 -13.62
N ASN A 124 20.22 19.97 -12.89
CA ASN A 124 19.63 18.74 -12.40
C ASN A 124 18.66 19.04 -11.23
N LEU A 125 17.37 19.05 -11.55
CA LEU A 125 16.30 19.38 -10.61
C LEU A 125 16.15 18.35 -9.47
N THR A 126 16.61 17.10 -9.64
CA THR A 126 16.57 16.11 -8.56
C THR A 126 17.58 16.44 -7.47
N ASP A 127 18.81 16.76 -7.86
CA ASP A 127 19.96 16.86 -6.95
C ASP A 127 20.11 18.26 -6.34
N THR A 128 19.57 19.28 -7.01
CA THR A 128 19.65 20.68 -6.57
C THR A 128 18.66 20.96 -5.43
N THR A 129 19.02 21.74 -4.42
CA THR A 129 18.08 22.14 -3.36
C THR A 129 17.11 23.24 -3.82
N VAL A 130 16.01 23.43 -3.10
CA VAL A 130 15.05 24.51 -3.40
C VAL A 130 15.69 25.91 -3.30
N ALA A 131 16.68 26.08 -2.40
CA ALA A 131 17.36 27.36 -2.22
C ALA A 131 18.32 27.66 -3.39
N GLU A 132 19.08 26.66 -3.82
CA GLU A 132 19.97 26.76 -4.98
C GLU A 132 19.18 27.00 -6.27
N LEU A 133 18.07 26.28 -6.48
CA LEU A 133 17.20 26.49 -7.64
C LEU A 133 16.66 27.93 -7.67
N LYS A 134 16.27 28.50 -6.54
CA LYS A 134 15.85 29.92 -6.46
C LYS A 134 16.98 30.89 -6.80
N ALA A 135 18.21 30.58 -6.38
CA ALA A 135 19.37 31.41 -6.68
C ALA A 135 19.69 31.40 -8.18
N GLN A 136 19.66 30.21 -8.80
CA GLN A 136 19.88 30.04 -10.25
C GLN A 136 18.79 30.73 -11.08
N ILE A 137 17.53 30.59 -10.70
CA ILE A 137 16.41 31.32 -11.34
C ILE A 137 16.65 32.83 -11.29
N LYS A 138 17.07 33.36 -10.13
CA LYS A 138 17.33 34.79 -9.97
C LYS A 138 18.52 35.25 -10.81
N GLU A 139 19.58 34.44 -10.88
CA GLU A 139 20.74 34.72 -11.72
C GLU A 139 20.36 34.74 -13.20
N LEU A 140 19.57 33.76 -13.65
CA LEU A 140 19.09 33.66 -15.02
C LEU A 140 18.20 34.86 -15.38
N GLN A 141 17.28 35.25 -14.50
CA GLN A 141 16.45 36.43 -14.69
C GLN A 141 17.28 37.72 -14.75
N ALA A 142 18.33 37.84 -13.94
CA ALA A 142 19.24 38.98 -13.98
C ALA A 142 20.04 39.04 -15.30
N LYS A 143 20.50 37.88 -15.81
CA LYS A 143 21.15 37.79 -17.13
C LYS A 143 20.18 38.21 -18.24
N ASN A 144 18.96 37.69 -18.24
CA ASN A 144 17.95 38.02 -19.25
C ASN A 144 17.54 39.50 -19.21
N ALA A 145 17.42 40.09 -18.03
CA ALA A 145 17.18 41.52 -17.88
C ALA A 145 18.34 42.36 -18.43
N GLY A 146 19.60 41.99 -18.14
CA GLY A 146 20.78 42.67 -18.67
C GLY A 146 20.88 42.58 -20.19
N TYR A 147 20.52 41.45 -20.80
CA TYR A 147 20.45 41.32 -22.26
C TYR A 147 19.32 42.15 -22.87
N ALA A 148 18.16 42.23 -22.23
CA ALA A 148 17.06 43.08 -22.68
C ALA A 148 17.43 44.56 -22.65
N GLU A 149 18.15 45.01 -21.61
CA GLU A 149 18.69 46.37 -21.53
C GLU A 149 19.72 46.65 -22.63
N GLN A 150 20.62 45.70 -22.91
CA GLN A 150 21.59 45.83 -24.02
C GLN A 150 20.90 45.89 -25.38
N LEU A 151 19.85 45.09 -25.60
CA LEU A 151 19.04 45.13 -26.81
C LEU A 151 18.31 46.46 -26.96
N SER A 152 17.75 47.00 -25.86
CA SER A 152 17.14 48.34 -25.85
C SER A 152 18.19 49.42 -26.18
N LEU A 153 19.38 49.36 -25.59
CA LEU A 153 20.49 50.29 -25.87
C LEU A 153 21.02 50.20 -27.30
N LEU A 154 20.92 49.04 -27.95
CA LEU A 154 21.27 48.86 -29.37
C LEU A 154 20.14 49.32 -30.29
N GLN A 155 18.87 49.20 -29.88
CA GLN A 155 17.72 49.70 -30.63
C GLN A 155 17.56 51.22 -30.50
N ASP A 156 17.93 51.79 -29.36
CA ASP A 156 17.97 53.24 -29.11
C ASP A 156 19.18 53.92 -29.76
N GLN A 157 20.18 53.15 -30.20
CA GLN A 157 21.21 53.63 -31.11
C GLN A 157 20.61 53.71 -32.52
N GLN A 158 20.19 54.92 -32.91
CA GLN A 158 19.77 55.20 -34.28
C GLN A 158 20.85 54.75 -35.30
N PRO A 159 20.44 54.25 -36.48
CA PRO A 159 21.39 54.01 -37.55
C PRO A 159 22.00 55.34 -37.95
N VAL A 160 23.33 55.48 -37.81
CA VAL A 160 24.09 56.51 -38.52
C VAL A 160 24.07 56.14 -40.00
N ALA A 161 23.13 56.71 -40.74
CA ALA A 161 23.15 56.72 -42.19
C ALA A 161 22.55 58.04 -42.69
N ASP A 162 23.43 58.97 -43.09
CA ASP A 162 23.11 59.96 -44.11
C ASP A 162 22.67 59.19 -45.37
N ALA A 163 21.38 59.21 -45.68
CA ALA A 163 20.87 58.80 -46.97
C ALA A 163 19.74 59.75 -47.38
N GLN A 164 19.96 60.40 -48.52
CA GLN A 164 19.07 61.34 -49.17
C GLN A 164 17.72 60.66 -49.42
N GLY A 165 16.63 61.31 -49.01
CA GLY A 165 15.27 60.80 -49.19
C GLY A 165 14.90 60.71 -50.66
N GLU A 166 14.72 59.48 -51.13
CA GLU A 166 13.92 59.18 -52.31
C GLU A 166 12.45 59.23 -51.87
N GLU A 167 11.61 60.00 -52.57
CA GLU A 167 10.17 60.11 -52.25
C GLU A 167 9.50 58.74 -52.40
N VAL A 168 9.34 58.02 -51.29
CA VAL A 168 8.53 56.80 -51.23
C VAL A 168 7.08 57.20 -51.02
N ASP A 169 6.21 56.83 -51.96
CA ASP A 169 4.78 57.09 -51.90
C ASP A 169 4.13 56.32 -50.73
N MET A 170 3.87 57.04 -49.64
CA MET A 170 3.33 56.51 -48.39
C MET A 170 1.91 55.93 -48.53
N ASP A 171 1.17 56.30 -49.58
CA ASP A 171 -0.18 55.78 -49.84
C ASP A 171 -0.13 54.41 -50.53
N ALA A 172 0.84 54.19 -51.42
CA ALA A 172 1.10 52.86 -52.01
C ALA A 172 1.55 51.86 -50.94
N LEU A 173 2.42 52.28 -50.03
CA LEU A 173 2.89 51.44 -48.90
C LEU A 173 1.75 51.09 -47.93
N ARG A 174 0.78 52.01 -47.71
CA ARG A 174 -0.40 51.76 -46.87
C ARG A 174 -1.42 50.82 -47.50
N GLU A 175 -1.51 50.77 -48.83
CA GLU A 175 -2.33 49.80 -49.56
C GLU A 175 -1.67 48.41 -49.51
N GLU A 176 -0.35 48.33 -49.70
CA GLU A 176 0.43 47.08 -49.61
C GLU A 176 0.35 46.46 -48.21
N ILE A 177 0.57 47.27 -47.16
CA ILE A 177 0.44 46.83 -45.76
C ILE A 177 -0.99 46.34 -45.47
N ARG A 178 -2.03 46.98 -46.03
CA ARG A 178 -3.42 46.53 -45.82
C ARG A 178 -3.73 45.23 -46.55
N ALA A 179 -3.16 45.02 -47.72
CA ALA A 179 -3.28 43.77 -48.46
C ALA A 179 -2.54 42.63 -47.74
N GLU A 180 -1.35 42.88 -47.21
CA GLU A 180 -0.58 41.91 -46.42
C GLU A 180 -1.27 41.56 -45.11
N VAL A 181 -1.73 42.55 -44.33
CA VAL A 181 -2.45 42.31 -43.08
C VAL A 181 -3.73 41.51 -43.31
N LYS A 182 -4.44 41.74 -44.42
CA LYS A 182 -5.64 40.97 -44.76
C LYS A 182 -5.30 39.53 -45.15
N ALA A 183 -4.25 39.32 -45.95
CA ALA A 183 -3.78 37.99 -46.29
C ALA A 183 -3.28 37.20 -45.07
N GLU A 184 -2.61 37.88 -44.14
CA GLU A 184 -2.15 37.31 -42.88
C GLU A 184 -3.31 36.95 -41.95
N MET A 185 -4.36 37.79 -41.89
CA MET A 185 -5.55 37.48 -41.10
C MET A 185 -6.37 36.32 -41.69
N ASP A 186 -6.45 36.21 -43.01
CA ASP A 186 -7.11 35.08 -43.68
C ASP A 186 -6.31 33.77 -43.48
N SER A 187 -4.97 33.85 -43.47
CA SER A 187 -4.08 32.73 -43.14
C SER A 187 -4.24 32.28 -41.68
N LEU A 188 -4.33 33.23 -40.74
CA LEU A 188 -4.57 32.96 -39.32
C LEU A 188 -5.92 32.30 -39.09
N HIS A 189 -7.00 32.77 -39.74
CA HIS A 189 -8.31 32.13 -39.64
C HIS A 189 -8.33 30.70 -40.19
N GLN A 190 -7.59 30.42 -41.27
CA GLN A 190 -7.45 29.07 -41.79
C GLN A 190 -6.63 28.17 -40.86
N ALA A 191 -5.58 28.70 -40.24
CA ALA A 191 -4.79 27.99 -39.24
C ALA A 191 -5.61 27.66 -37.98
N ASP A 192 -6.41 28.61 -37.49
CA ASP A 192 -7.31 28.43 -36.35
C ASP A 192 -8.42 27.41 -36.63
N ALA A 193 -9.02 27.44 -37.82
CA ALA A 193 -10.01 26.45 -38.23
C ALA A 193 -9.43 25.04 -38.28
N LYS A 194 -8.19 24.90 -38.79
CA LYS A 194 -7.47 23.62 -38.87
C LYS A 194 -7.05 23.12 -37.50
N MET A 195 -6.65 24.02 -36.60
CA MET A 195 -6.37 23.74 -35.19
C MET A 195 -7.63 23.27 -34.46
N ALA A 196 -8.78 23.92 -34.67
CA ALA A 196 -10.04 23.51 -34.07
C ALA A 196 -10.47 22.11 -34.51
N GLU A 197 -10.31 21.78 -35.80
CA GLU A 197 -10.65 20.46 -36.34
C GLU A 197 -9.74 19.34 -35.80
N LEU A 198 -8.44 19.61 -35.68
CA LEU A 198 -7.47 18.69 -35.08
C LEU A 198 -7.77 18.45 -33.59
N ASN A 199 -8.06 19.52 -32.85
CA ASN A 199 -8.38 19.44 -31.42
C ASN A 199 -9.71 18.68 -31.18
N GLN A 200 -10.64 18.74 -32.13
CA GLN A 200 -11.89 17.98 -32.07
C GLN A 200 -11.65 16.48 -32.32
N LYS A 201 -10.81 16.12 -33.31
CA LYS A 201 -10.41 14.73 -33.56
C LYS A 201 -9.64 14.12 -32.38
N GLU A 202 -8.71 14.86 -31.79
CA GLU A 202 -7.97 14.41 -30.60
C GLU A 202 -8.90 14.19 -29.39
N ARG A 203 -9.93 15.05 -29.23
CA ARG A 203 -10.94 14.86 -28.17
C ARG A 203 -11.77 13.61 -28.40
N ASP A 204 -12.19 13.33 -29.63
CA ASP A 204 -12.97 12.14 -29.96
C ASP A 204 -12.15 10.86 -29.77
N GLU A 205 -10.87 10.86 -30.14
CA GLU A 205 -9.94 9.76 -29.87
C GLU A 205 -9.69 9.58 -28.37
N ALA A 206 -9.52 10.67 -27.62
CA ALA A 206 -9.36 10.62 -26.17
C ALA A 206 -10.61 10.09 -25.46
N VAL A 207 -11.81 10.44 -25.92
CA VAL A 207 -13.08 9.91 -25.40
C VAL A 207 -13.19 8.41 -25.68
N LYS A 208 -12.81 7.96 -26.87
CA LYS A 208 -12.83 6.55 -27.24
C LYS A 208 -11.82 5.73 -26.43
N ALA A 209 -10.59 6.22 -26.29
CA ALA A 209 -9.56 5.63 -25.45
C ALA A 209 -9.97 5.57 -23.96
N ALA A 210 -10.63 6.62 -23.45
CA ALA A 210 -11.16 6.63 -22.09
C ALA A 210 -12.27 5.60 -21.87
N LYS A 211 -13.11 5.36 -22.88
CA LYS A 211 -14.16 4.34 -22.82
C LYS A 211 -13.56 2.93 -22.81
N ASP A 212 -12.61 2.65 -23.70
CA ASP A 212 -11.93 1.36 -23.76
C ASP A 212 -11.12 1.09 -22.48
N ALA A 213 -10.49 2.12 -21.91
CA ALA A 213 -9.78 2.02 -20.64
C ALA A 213 -10.74 1.72 -19.48
N ARG A 214 -11.93 2.33 -19.46
CA ARG A 214 -12.96 2.08 -18.45
C ARG A 214 -13.50 0.66 -18.53
N GLU A 215 -13.79 0.15 -19.73
CA GLU A 215 -14.25 -1.23 -19.92
C GLU A 215 -13.20 -2.25 -19.46
N LYS A 216 -11.91 -2.02 -19.75
CA LYS A 216 -10.82 -2.86 -19.24
C LYS A 216 -10.69 -2.80 -17.71
N LEU A 217 -10.91 -1.64 -17.11
CA LEU A 217 -10.87 -1.45 -15.66
C LEU A 217 -12.02 -2.19 -14.96
N GLU A 218 -13.23 -2.10 -15.51
CA GLU A 218 -14.41 -2.82 -15.00
C GLU A 218 -14.21 -4.35 -15.12
N ALA A 219 -13.65 -4.84 -16.23
CA ALA A 219 -13.32 -6.26 -16.40
C ALA A 219 -12.22 -6.74 -15.42
N ALA A 220 -11.18 -5.92 -15.20
CA ALA A 220 -10.12 -6.23 -14.23
C ALA A 220 -10.64 -6.23 -12.79
N GLN A 221 -11.56 -5.33 -12.45
CA GLN A 221 -12.21 -5.30 -11.13
C GLN A 221 -13.05 -6.54 -10.87
N GLN A 222 -13.85 -6.97 -11.85
CA GLN A 222 -14.64 -8.21 -11.74
C GLN A 222 -13.75 -9.43 -11.56
N ALA A 223 -12.68 -9.55 -12.36
CA ALA A 223 -11.72 -10.65 -12.21
C ALA A 223 -11.03 -10.67 -10.83
N ALA A 224 -10.68 -9.49 -10.30
CA ALA A 224 -10.10 -9.37 -8.96
C ALA A 224 -11.10 -9.73 -7.85
N GLU A 225 -12.37 -9.34 -8.01
CA GLU A 225 -13.43 -9.67 -7.05
C GLU A 225 -13.73 -11.18 -7.02
N ASP A 226 -13.74 -11.83 -8.18
CA ASP A 226 -13.92 -13.28 -8.30
C ASP A 226 -12.72 -14.05 -7.71
N ALA A 227 -11.49 -13.57 -7.95
CA ALA A 227 -10.30 -14.14 -7.32
C ALA A 227 -10.32 -13.98 -5.79
N ALA A 228 -10.77 -12.83 -5.28
CA ALA A 228 -10.91 -12.59 -3.85
C ALA A 228 -11.97 -13.52 -3.22
N LYS A 229 -13.10 -13.74 -3.89
CA LYS A 229 -14.14 -14.69 -3.45
C LYS A 229 -13.62 -16.12 -3.43
N ALA A 230 -12.86 -16.53 -4.45
CA ALA A 230 -12.24 -17.86 -4.49
C ALA A 230 -11.25 -18.07 -3.34
N HIS A 231 -10.37 -17.10 -3.08
CA HIS A 231 -9.44 -17.16 -1.96
C HIS A 231 -10.14 -17.15 -0.59
N ALA A 232 -11.21 -16.38 -0.44
CA ALA A 232 -12.00 -16.37 0.80
C ALA A 232 -12.66 -17.74 1.05
N ALA A 233 -13.21 -18.38 0.01
CA ALA A 233 -13.80 -19.72 0.10
C ALA A 233 -12.75 -20.80 0.42
N GLU A 234 -11.55 -20.69 -0.13
CA GLU A 234 -10.43 -21.59 0.18
C GLU A 234 -9.98 -21.42 1.65
N LEU A 235 -9.87 -20.19 2.13
CA LEU A 235 -9.50 -19.91 3.52
C LEU A 235 -10.55 -20.43 4.52
N GLU A 236 -11.84 -20.31 4.19
CA GLU A 236 -12.93 -20.92 4.96
C GLU A 236 -12.80 -22.44 5.02
N ARG A 237 -12.50 -23.11 3.89
CA ARG A 237 -12.28 -24.56 3.88
C ARG A 237 -11.09 -24.98 4.72
N ILE A 238 -9.96 -24.27 4.63
CA ILE A 238 -8.77 -24.55 5.44
C ILE A 238 -9.10 -24.37 6.94
N LYS A 239 -9.85 -23.33 7.31
CA LYS A 239 -10.30 -23.13 8.70
C LYS A 239 -11.22 -24.25 9.17
N GLN A 240 -12.16 -24.70 8.34
CA GLN A 240 -13.06 -25.81 8.69
C GLN A 240 -12.27 -27.11 8.89
N GLN A 241 -11.34 -27.43 7.98
CA GLN A 241 -10.46 -28.60 8.12
C GLN A 241 -9.62 -28.54 9.39
N ALA A 242 -9.00 -27.39 9.69
CA ALA A 242 -8.23 -27.20 10.92
C ALA A 242 -9.11 -27.34 12.19
N GLN A 243 -10.37 -26.89 12.15
CA GLN A 243 -11.31 -27.06 13.25
C GLN A 243 -11.73 -28.53 13.43
N GLU A 244 -11.98 -29.26 12.35
CA GLU A 244 -12.31 -30.69 12.39
C GLU A 244 -11.14 -31.52 12.93
N GLU A 245 -9.91 -31.24 12.49
CA GLU A 245 -8.70 -31.89 13.00
C GLU A 245 -8.49 -31.60 14.49
N ALA A 246 -8.67 -30.34 14.92
CA ALA A 246 -8.58 -29.97 16.33
C ALA A 246 -9.67 -30.65 17.18
N ALA A 247 -10.89 -30.78 16.64
CA ALA A 247 -11.98 -31.48 17.32
C ALA A 247 -11.71 -32.99 17.42
N ALA A 248 -11.16 -33.61 16.38
CA ALA A 248 -10.76 -35.01 16.38
C ALA A 248 -9.64 -35.27 17.40
N ALA A 249 -8.62 -34.42 17.45
CA ALA A 249 -7.53 -34.52 18.42
C ALA A 249 -8.04 -34.37 19.87
N ARG A 250 -8.99 -33.47 20.12
CA ARG A 250 -9.62 -33.33 21.44
C ARG A 250 -10.39 -34.58 21.85
N ARG A 251 -11.18 -35.17 20.94
CA ARG A 251 -11.91 -36.42 21.23
C ARG A 251 -10.96 -37.58 21.56
N GLN A 252 -9.85 -37.70 20.82
CA GLN A 252 -8.83 -38.72 21.12
C GLN A 252 -8.18 -38.50 22.49
N ALA A 253 -7.91 -37.24 22.86
CA ALA A 253 -7.40 -36.90 24.18
C ALA A 253 -8.41 -37.21 25.30
N GLU A 254 -9.70 -36.93 25.09
CA GLU A 254 -10.76 -37.27 26.04
C GLU A 254 -10.97 -38.78 26.19
N GLU A 255 -10.93 -39.54 25.08
CA GLU A 255 -11.02 -41.00 25.12
C GLU A 255 -9.83 -41.65 25.82
N THR A 256 -8.61 -41.14 25.59
CA THR A 256 -7.42 -41.63 26.30
C THR A 256 -7.47 -41.30 27.79
N ALA A 257 -7.92 -40.09 28.15
CA ALA A 257 -8.16 -39.72 29.55
C ALA A 257 -9.21 -40.64 30.21
N ARG A 258 -10.34 -40.92 29.55
CA ARG A 258 -11.35 -41.86 30.06
C ARG A 258 -10.81 -43.27 30.24
N ARG A 259 -9.98 -43.77 29.32
CA ARG A 259 -9.34 -45.09 29.48
C ARG A 259 -8.38 -45.13 30.67
N MET A 260 -7.65 -44.05 30.91
CA MET A 260 -6.79 -43.93 32.09
C MET A 260 -7.60 -43.87 33.40
N ASP A 261 -8.72 -43.15 33.39
CA ASP A 261 -9.63 -43.06 34.54
C ASP A 261 -10.27 -44.41 34.88
N MET A 262 -10.77 -45.14 33.87
CA MET A 262 -11.29 -46.49 34.04
C MET A 262 -10.23 -47.50 34.52
N ALA A 263 -8.97 -47.35 34.08
CA ALA A 263 -7.86 -48.19 34.54
C ALA A 263 -7.43 -47.87 35.99
N ALA A 264 -7.56 -46.61 36.42
CA ALA A 264 -7.37 -46.24 37.81
C ALA A 264 -8.48 -46.81 38.72
N ASP A 265 -9.72 -46.85 38.21
CA ASP A 265 -10.87 -47.39 38.93
C ASP A 265 -10.85 -48.92 39.05
N GLU A 266 -10.22 -49.65 38.11
CA GLU A 266 -10.06 -51.11 38.19
C GLU A 266 -9.31 -51.55 39.47
N SER A 267 -8.32 -50.78 39.91
CA SER A 267 -7.59 -51.05 41.15
C SER A 267 -8.44 -50.77 42.40
N ALA A 268 -9.27 -49.71 42.38
CA ALA A 268 -10.18 -49.36 43.48
C ALA A 268 -11.34 -50.36 43.59
N VAL A 269 -11.90 -50.80 42.46
CA VAL A 269 -12.95 -51.83 42.39
C VAL A 269 -12.41 -53.18 42.89
N ARG A 270 -11.19 -53.57 42.48
CA ARG A 270 -10.55 -54.81 42.94
C ARG A 270 -10.23 -54.78 44.43
N PHE A 271 -9.82 -53.62 44.97
CA PHE A 271 -9.66 -53.43 46.41
C PHE A 271 -10.99 -53.59 47.15
N GLY A 272 -12.07 -52.94 46.68
CA GLY A 272 -13.40 -53.05 47.28
C GLY A 272 -13.89 -54.51 47.35
N LEU A 273 -13.73 -55.28 46.27
CA LEU A 273 -14.13 -56.69 46.24
C LEU A 273 -13.35 -57.55 47.26
N LEU A 274 -12.04 -57.36 47.37
CA LEU A 274 -11.21 -58.10 48.33
C LEU A 274 -11.53 -57.72 49.77
N PHE A 275 -11.84 -56.44 50.01
CA PHE A 275 -12.25 -55.95 51.32
C PHE A 275 -13.61 -56.52 51.75
N ASP A 276 -14.59 -56.55 50.84
CA ASP A 276 -15.90 -57.15 51.11
C ASP A 276 -15.79 -58.66 51.42
N GLN A 277 -14.93 -59.39 50.69
CA GLN A 277 -14.66 -60.80 50.96
C GLN A 277 -14.06 -61.03 52.35
N LEU A 278 -13.15 -60.14 52.79
CA LEU A 278 -12.57 -60.19 54.13
C LEU A 278 -13.64 -59.96 55.21
N GLN A 279 -14.53 -58.98 55.00
CA GLN A 279 -15.64 -58.70 55.92
C GLN A 279 -16.63 -59.86 56.00
N ASP A 280 -17.02 -60.43 54.86
CA ASP A 280 -17.94 -61.58 54.80
C ASP A 280 -17.35 -62.81 55.49
N ALA A 281 -16.06 -63.11 55.26
CA ALA A 281 -15.37 -64.19 55.94
C ALA A 281 -15.31 -63.98 57.46
N ALA A 282 -15.02 -62.75 57.92
CA ALA A 282 -15.02 -62.41 59.34
C ALA A 282 -16.42 -62.55 59.96
N GLY A 283 -17.47 -62.10 59.26
CA GLY A 283 -18.86 -62.25 59.67
C GLY A 283 -19.25 -63.71 59.85
N LYS A 284 -18.93 -64.57 58.88
CA LYS A 284 -19.19 -66.02 58.95
C LYS A 284 -18.50 -66.69 60.14
N VAL A 285 -17.30 -66.26 60.50
CA VAL A 285 -16.59 -66.78 61.68
C VAL A 285 -17.28 -66.34 62.97
N LEU A 286 -17.82 -65.12 63.03
CA LEU A 286 -18.62 -64.65 64.16
C LEU A 286 -19.95 -65.41 64.27
N ASP A 287 -20.66 -65.62 63.17
CA ASP A 287 -21.89 -66.42 63.14
C ASP A 287 -21.63 -67.86 63.60
N LEU A 288 -20.51 -68.46 63.17
CA LEU A 288 -20.09 -69.77 63.65
C LEU A 288 -19.79 -69.76 65.16
N ALA A 289 -19.17 -68.69 65.67
CA ALA A 289 -18.95 -68.56 67.11
C ALA A 289 -20.27 -68.41 67.88
N ASP A 290 -21.25 -67.66 67.35
CA ASP A 290 -22.57 -67.50 67.95
C ASP A 290 -23.36 -68.81 67.98
N THR A 291 -23.34 -69.59 66.89
CA THR A 291 -23.99 -70.91 66.84
C THR A 291 -23.37 -71.91 67.81
N VAL A 292 -22.03 -71.94 67.94
CA VAL A 292 -21.33 -72.79 68.91
C VAL A 292 -21.63 -72.37 70.35
N GLN A 293 -21.74 -71.06 70.61
CA GLN A 293 -22.13 -70.54 71.91
C GLN A 293 -23.58 -70.92 72.26
N ALA A 294 -24.50 -70.81 71.31
CA ALA A 294 -25.91 -71.20 71.48
C ALA A 294 -26.06 -72.71 71.74
N ALA A 295 -25.15 -73.53 71.22
CA ALA A 295 -25.08 -74.97 71.50
C ALA A 295 -24.49 -75.33 72.88
N GLY A 296 -24.08 -74.34 73.69
CA GLY A 296 -23.62 -74.51 75.07
C GLY A 296 -22.10 -74.57 75.25
N ASP A 297 -21.31 -74.54 74.17
CA ASP A 297 -19.84 -74.56 74.22
C ASP A 297 -19.25 -73.14 74.19
N VAL A 298 -19.43 -72.44 75.32
CA VAL A 298 -19.03 -71.03 75.48
C VAL A 298 -17.51 -70.84 75.40
N GLU A 299 -16.73 -71.82 75.86
CA GLU A 299 -15.27 -71.74 75.85
C GLU A 299 -14.73 -71.80 74.40
N LYS A 300 -15.28 -72.69 73.57
CA LYS A 300 -14.88 -72.82 72.16
C LYS A 300 -15.30 -71.60 71.34
N ALA A 301 -16.51 -71.07 71.56
CA ALA A 301 -16.94 -69.82 70.93
C ALA A 301 -16.03 -68.64 71.30
N GLY A 302 -15.62 -68.53 72.58
CA GLY A 302 -14.67 -67.52 73.04
C GLY A 302 -13.31 -67.64 72.35
N LYS A 303 -12.80 -68.86 72.16
CA LYS A 303 -11.55 -69.12 71.42
C LYS A 303 -11.64 -68.69 69.96
N PHE A 304 -12.76 -68.91 69.28
CA PHE A 304 -12.96 -68.48 67.88
C PHE A 304 -12.97 -66.96 67.74
N ARG A 305 -13.69 -66.24 68.61
CA ARG A 305 -13.69 -64.77 68.60
C ARG A 305 -12.31 -64.21 68.93
N ALA A 306 -11.60 -64.81 69.90
CA ALA A 306 -10.25 -64.38 70.27
C ALA A 306 -9.21 -64.64 69.17
N ALA A 307 -9.37 -65.73 68.40
CA ALA A 307 -8.54 -66.03 67.24
C ALA A 307 -8.79 -65.04 66.09
N LEU A 308 -10.07 -64.77 65.75
CA LEU A 308 -10.43 -63.79 64.73
C LEU A 308 -9.92 -62.39 65.09
N ARG A 309 -10.11 -61.95 66.34
CA ARG A 309 -9.61 -60.66 66.82
C ARG A 309 -8.09 -60.53 66.69
N ARG A 310 -7.35 -61.60 67.02
CA ARG A 310 -5.88 -61.61 66.86
C ARG A 310 -5.46 -61.53 65.40
N ALA A 311 -6.14 -62.24 64.50
CA ALA A 311 -5.84 -62.19 63.07
C ALA A 311 -6.10 -60.80 62.48
N LEU A 312 -7.22 -60.15 62.85
CA LEU A 312 -7.54 -58.80 62.37
C LEU A 312 -6.58 -57.73 62.92
N LEU A 313 -6.12 -57.86 64.16
CA LEU A 313 -5.11 -56.97 64.73
C LEU A 313 -3.75 -57.15 64.04
N ALA A 314 -3.32 -58.39 63.77
CA ALA A 314 -2.08 -58.64 63.04
C ALA A 314 -2.14 -58.04 61.61
N LEU A 315 -3.28 -58.16 60.93
CA LEU A 315 -3.49 -57.52 59.63
C LEU A 315 -3.50 -55.99 59.72
N ALA A 316 -4.02 -55.42 60.81
CA ALA A 316 -3.98 -53.98 61.05
C ALA A 316 -2.54 -53.49 61.29
N ASP A 317 -1.75 -54.22 62.09
CA ASP A 317 -0.34 -53.92 62.34
C ASP A 317 0.50 -54.00 61.04
N GLU A 318 0.24 -55.01 60.20
CA GLU A 318 0.85 -55.14 58.87
C GLU A 318 0.45 -53.99 57.94
N ALA A 319 -0.80 -53.54 57.99
CA ALA A 319 -1.30 -52.42 57.19
C ALA A 319 -0.77 -51.05 57.65
N GLU A 320 -0.51 -50.87 58.95
CA GLU A 320 0.13 -49.67 59.51
C GLU A 320 1.66 -49.63 59.28
N GLY A 321 2.23 -50.70 58.74
CA GLY A 321 3.65 -50.77 58.37
C GLY A 321 4.59 -50.95 59.57
N VAL A 322 4.09 -51.50 60.69
CA VAL A 322 4.95 -51.84 61.83
C VAL A 322 5.57 -53.21 61.57
N GLN A 323 6.69 -53.21 60.85
CA GLN A 323 7.63 -54.32 60.91
C GLN A 323 8.20 -54.39 62.34
N ALA A 324 7.87 -55.48 63.06
CA ALA A 324 8.69 -55.94 64.16
C ALA A 324 9.92 -56.70 63.63
#